data_AF-A0AAV4RYV8-F1
#
_entry.id   AF-A0AAV4RYV8-F1
#
_cell.length_a   1.000
_cell.length_b   1.000
_cell.length_c   1.000
_cell.angle_alpha   90.00
_cell.angle_beta   90.00
_cell.angle_gamma   90.00
#
_symmetry.space_group_name_H-M   'P 1'
#
loop_
_entity.id
_entity.type
_entity.pdbx_description
1 polymer ?
#
loop_
_entity_poly.entity_id
_entity_poly.type
_entity_poly.pdbx_seq_one_letter_code
_entity_poly.pdbx_strand_id
1 'polypeptide(L)'
;FLQWIPIAFLQCPTIKPILQCAIMALALDHKDANTSVVKFFHDFIKGARVQDVNKLAQDTPSFHQRRALTQALLAEQGQNLVNTVIHASVFCLPTYMLSNAADVLYDLVLYDKETLKGWLENALRLLPSQSSSGTITATRSN
;
A
#
# COMPACT_ATOMS: atom_id res chain seq x y z
N PHE A 1 -1.98 14.92 9.14
CA PHE A 1 -0.69 14.81 9.87
C PHE A 1 0.50 14.75 8.95
N LEU A 2 0.54 13.81 7.98
CA LEU A 2 1.66 13.65 7.04
C LEU A 2 2.01 14.91 6.22
N GLN A 3 1.04 15.78 5.95
CA GLN A 3 1.26 17.04 5.23
C GLN A 3 1.79 18.19 6.11
N TRP A 4 1.60 18.13 7.43
CA TRP A 4 1.84 19.26 8.34
C TRP A 4 3.02 19.01 9.29
N ILE A 5 3.11 17.81 9.86
CA ILE A 5 4.16 17.41 10.81
C ILE A 5 4.65 15.97 10.52
N PRO A 6 5.10 15.68 9.28
CA PRO A 6 5.40 14.30 8.83
C PRO A 6 6.38 13.56 9.74
N ILE A 7 7.49 14.21 10.12
CA ILE A 7 8.56 13.54 10.88
C ILE A 7 8.06 13.15 12.28
N ALA A 8 7.43 14.09 13.01
CA ALA A 8 6.88 13.82 14.34
C ALA A 8 5.80 12.72 14.31
N PHE A 9 4.96 12.72 13.26
CA PHE A 9 3.96 11.68 13.07
C PHE A 9 4.58 10.31 12.77
N LEU A 10 5.59 10.25 11.89
CA LEU A 10 6.28 9.01 11.52
C LEU A 10 7.14 8.43 12.65
N GLN A 11 7.59 9.26 13.60
CA GLN A 11 8.32 8.83 14.79
C GLN A 11 7.42 8.51 15.98
N CYS A 12 6.13 8.81 15.89
CA CYS A 12 5.19 8.58 16.98
C CYS A 12 5.09 7.07 17.29
N PRO A 13 5.10 6.63 18.57
CA PRO A 13 5.00 5.22 18.93
C PRO A 13 3.77 4.51 18.35
N THR A 14 2.69 5.26 18.12
CA THR A 14 1.41 4.73 17.62
C THR A 14 1.37 4.59 16.10
N ILE A 15 2.42 5.00 15.37
CA ILE A 15 2.42 4.97 13.89
C ILE A 15 2.18 3.55 13.35
N LYS A 16 2.77 2.53 13.98
CA LYS A 16 2.65 1.14 13.54
C LYS A 16 1.20 0.62 13.68
N PRO A 17 0.55 0.73 14.86
CA PRO A 17 -0.88 0.43 14.98
C PRO A 17 -1.77 1.21 14.01
N ILE A 18 -1.50 2.51 13.80
CA ILE A 18 -2.25 3.33 12.84
C ILE A 18 -2.12 2.77 11.43
N LEU A 19 -0.89 2.43 11.01
CA LEU A 19 -0.62 1.87 9.69
C LEU A 19 -1.30 0.51 9.51
N GLN A 20 -1.23 -0.37 10.52
CA GLN A 20 -1.90 -1.67 10.47
C GLN A 20 -3.42 -1.53 10.37
N CYS A 21 -4.02 -0.62 11.14
CA CYS A 21 -5.44 -0.31 11.06
C CYS A 21 -5.82 0.23 9.66
N ALA A 22 -5.02 1.16 9.12
CA ALA A 22 -5.22 1.69 7.78
C ALA A 22 -5.14 0.58 6.71
N ILE A 23 -4.19 -0.37 6.83
CA ILE A 23 -4.09 -1.52 5.92
C ILE A 23 -5.40 -2.32 5.95
N MET A 24 -5.89 -2.69 7.14
CA MET A 24 -7.14 -3.46 7.27
C MET A 24 -8.35 -2.70 6.70
N ALA A 25 -8.40 -1.38 6.88
CA ALA A 25 -9.48 -0.54 6.40
C ALA A 25 -9.56 -0.43 4.86
N LEU A 26 -8.51 -0.82 4.12
CA LEU A 26 -8.56 -0.91 2.66
C LEU A 26 -9.53 -1.99 2.16
N ALA A 27 -9.89 -2.96 2.99
CA ALA A 27 -10.88 -3.99 2.66
C ALA A 27 -12.32 -3.61 3.03
N LEU A 28 -12.54 -2.44 3.64
CA LEU A 28 -13.85 -2.01 4.08
C LEU A 28 -14.72 -1.57 2.88
N ASP A 29 -15.89 -2.19 2.73
CA ASP A 29 -16.92 -1.82 1.75
C ASP A 29 -17.68 -0.55 2.20
N HIS A 30 -16.95 0.55 2.29
CA HIS A 30 -17.48 1.87 2.58
C HIS A 30 -16.69 2.93 1.81
N LYS A 31 -17.25 3.39 0.69
CA LYS A 31 -16.57 4.26 -0.29
C LYS A 31 -15.79 5.42 0.33
N ASP A 32 -16.42 6.23 1.17
CA ASP A 32 -15.78 7.45 1.68
C ASP A 32 -14.67 7.17 2.69
N ALA A 33 -14.87 6.15 3.53
CA ALA A 33 -13.87 5.68 4.49
C ALA A 33 -12.65 5.11 3.75
N ASN A 34 -12.88 4.22 2.78
CA ASN A 34 -11.82 3.65 1.96
C ASN A 34 -11.06 4.72 1.16
N THR A 35 -11.78 5.69 0.57
CA THR A 35 -11.17 6.81 -0.16
C THR A 35 -10.27 7.65 0.76
N SER A 36 -10.66 7.83 2.02
CA SER A 36 -9.85 8.55 3.01
C SER A 36 -8.60 7.77 3.40
N VAL A 37 -8.69 6.44 3.50
CA VAL A 37 -7.56 5.53 3.73
C VAL A 37 -6.59 5.53 2.55
N VAL A 38 -7.10 5.52 1.32
CA VAL A 38 -6.28 5.60 0.09
C VAL A 38 -5.53 6.92 0.04
N LYS A 39 -6.18 8.04 0.35
CA LYS A 39 -5.51 9.35 0.48
C LYS A 39 -4.40 9.33 1.52
N PHE A 40 -4.62 8.66 2.65
CA PHE A 40 -3.57 8.46 3.66
C PHE A 40 -2.37 7.69 3.08
N PHE A 41 -2.60 6.59 2.35
CA PHE A 41 -1.52 5.84 1.71
C PHE A 41 -0.81 6.63 0.63
N HIS A 42 -1.53 7.42 -0.16
CA HIS A 42 -0.94 8.33 -1.15
C HIS A 42 0.06 9.30 -0.48
N ASP A 43 -0.41 10.03 0.54
CA ASP A 43 0.45 10.97 1.28
C ASP A 43 1.63 10.26 1.98
N PHE A 44 1.40 9.05 2.50
CA PHE A 44 2.42 8.26 3.17
C PHE A 44 3.51 7.79 2.21
N ILE A 45 3.14 7.12 1.11
CA ILE A 45 4.06 6.56 0.10
C ILE A 45 4.81 7.69 -0.62
N LYS A 46 4.14 8.82 -0.89
CA LYS A 46 4.79 10.03 -1.40
C LYS A 46 5.96 10.50 -0.53
N GLY A 47 5.92 10.24 0.78
CA GLY A 47 7.03 10.51 1.69
C GLY A 47 8.33 9.79 1.35
N ALA A 48 8.27 8.63 0.69
CA ALA A 48 9.43 7.82 0.29
C ALA A 48 9.92 8.06 -1.15
N ARG A 49 9.12 8.74 -1.98
CA ARG A 49 9.39 8.97 -3.40
C ARG A 49 10.43 10.07 -3.60
N VAL A 50 11.33 9.87 -4.56
CA VAL A 50 12.34 10.87 -4.95
C VAL A 50 11.84 11.74 -6.11
N GLN A 51 11.07 11.15 -7.04
CA GLN A 51 10.77 11.74 -8.35
C GLN A 51 9.85 12.98 -8.30
N ASP A 52 9.14 13.22 -7.18
CA ASP A 52 8.09 14.25 -7.07
C ASP A 52 8.54 15.57 -6.41
N VAL A 53 9.83 15.70 -6.12
CA VAL A 53 10.37 16.82 -5.34
C VAL A 53 11.46 17.51 -6.15
N ASN A 54 11.44 18.85 -6.20
CA ASN A 54 12.50 19.60 -6.86
C ASN A 54 13.86 19.33 -6.17
N LYS A 55 14.96 19.43 -6.92
CA LYS A 55 16.30 19.10 -6.41
C LYS A 55 16.65 19.84 -5.11
N LEU A 56 16.25 21.11 -5.00
CA LEU A 56 16.53 21.94 -3.83
C LEU A 56 15.82 21.42 -2.55
N ALA A 57 14.59 20.92 -2.65
CA ALA A 57 13.90 20.34 -1.50
C ALA A 57 14.36 18.91 -1.19
N GLN A 58 14.94 18.18 -2.16
CA GLN A 58 15.55 16.88 -1.93
C GLN A 58 16.78 16.96 -1.03
N ASP A 59 17.57 18.04 -1.14
CA ASP A 59 18.80 18.23 -0.35
C ASP A 59 18.53 18.67 1.10
N THR A 60 17.26 18.77 1.50
CA THR A 60 16.91 19.15 2.87
C THR A 60 17.03 17.96 3.83
N PRO A 61 17.64 18.12 5.03
CA PRO A 61 17.73 17.04 6.02
C PRO A 61 16.36 16.44 6.40
N SER A 62 15.32 17.28 6.43
CA SER A 62 13.94 16.86 6.72
C SER A 62 13.36 15.93 5.65
N PHE A 63 13.70 16.15 4.37
CA PHE A 63 13.31 15.25 3.29
C PHE A 63 13.95 13.87 3.45
N HIS A 64 15.27 13.82 3.66
CA HIS A 64 15.99 12.55 3.86
C HIS A 64 15.46 11.77 5.07
N GLN A 65 15.21 12.46 6.18
CA GLN A 65 14.68 11.84 7.39
C GLN A 65 13.27 11.30 7.18
N ARG A 66 12.36 12.08 6.58
CA ARG A 66 11.00 11.62 6.25
C ARG A 66 11.06 10.39 5.35
N ARG A 67 11.88 10.43 4.30
CA ARG A 67 12.05 9.33 3.36
C ARG A 67 12.54 8.07 4.05
N ALA A 68 13.59 8.17 4.86
CA ALA A 68 14.13 7.02 5.59
C ALA A 68 13.09 6.38 6.52
N LEU A 69 12.31 7.19 7.24
CA LEU A 69 11.24 6.69 8.14
C LEU A 69 10.12 6.01 7.36
N THR A 70 9.63 6.61 6.27
CA THR A 70 8.61 5.99 5.42
C THR A 70 9.13 4.68 4.80
N GLN A 71 10.37 4.66 4.31
CA GLN A 71 10.98 3.45 3.75
C GLN A 71 11.11 2.33 4.77
N ALA A 72 11.48 2.64 6.02
CA ALA A 72 11.55 1.64 7.08
C ALA A 72 10.17 1.02 7.38
N LEU A 73 9.12 1.85 7.42
CA LEU A 73 7.75 1.37 7.62
C LEU A 73 7.23 0.55 6.42
N LEU A 74 7.57 0.95 5.19
CA LEU A 74 7.25 0.18 3.98
C LEU A 74 8.01 -1.14 3.92
N ALA A 75 9.26 -1.19 4.38
CA ALA A 75 10.00 -2.45 4.47
C ALA A 75 9.35 -3.43 5.45
N GLU A 76 8.75 -2.92 6.54
CA GLU A 76 8.10 -3.74 7.57
C GLU A 76 6.67 -4.19 7.17
N GLN A 77 5.89 -3.31 6.53
CA GLN A 77 4.46 -3.54 6.30
C GLN A 77 4.05 -3.61 4.82
N GLY A 78 4.98 -3.37 3.88
CA GLY A 78 4.68 -3.29 2.44
C GLY A 78 4.10 -4.59 1.88
N GLN A 79 4.64 -5.75 2.28
CA GLN A 79 4.07 -7.05 1.88
C GLN A 79 2.63 -7.22 2.39
N ASN A 80 2.36 -6.84 3.64
CA ASN A 80 1.02 -6.93 4.23
C ASN A 80 0.04 -5.99 3.50
N LEU A 81 0.47 -4.76 3.22
CA LEU A 81 -0.29 -3.80 2.42
C LEU A 81 -0.69 -4.39 1.06
N VAL A 82 0.26 -4.94 0.30
CA VAL A 82 -0.01 -5.53 -1.02
C VAL A 82 -0.92 -6.75 -0.90
N ASN A 83 -0.70 -7.62 0.10
CA ASN A 83 -1.59 -8.76 0.35
C ASN A 83 -3.04 -8.31 0.59
N THR A 84 -3.24 -7.30 1.45
CA THR A 84 -4.57 -6.78 1.76
C THR A 84 -5.21 -6.12 0.54
N VAL A 85 -4.46 -5.32 -0.23
CA VAL A 85 -4.99 -4.69 -1.44
C VAL A 85 -5.45 -5.74 -2.45
N ILE A 86 -4.61 -6.75 -2.74
CA ILE A 86 -4.95 -7.82 -3.67
C ILE A 86 -6.15 -8.63 -3.16
N HIS A 87 -6.16 -9.04 -1.90
CA HIS A 87 -7.28 -9.75 -1.30
C HIS A 87 -8.58 -8.93 -1.37
N ALA A 88 -8.50 -7.65 -1.01
CA ALA A 88 -9.64 -6.74 -1.03
C ALA A 88 -10.20 -6.58 -2.45
N SER A 89 -9.35 -6.43 -3.47
CA SER A 89 -9.76 -6.32 -4.86
C SER A 89 -10.47 -7.57 -5.40
N VAL A 90 -10.10 -8.76 -4.91
CA VAL A 90 -10.68 -10.03 -5.40
C VAL A 90 -11.95 -10.41 -4.63
N PHE A 91 -11.99 -10.17 -3.32
CA PHE A 91 -13.02 -10.77 -2.45
C PHE A 91 -13.90 -9.78 -1.69
N CYS A 92 -13.47 -8.53 -1.48
CA CYS A 92 -14.13 -7.61 -0.54
C CYS A 92 -14.76 -6.40 -1.22
N LEU A 93 -14.05 -5.78 -2.17
CA LEU A 93 -14.42 -4.49 -2.72
C LEU A 93 -15.35 -4.64 -3.93
N PRO A 94 -16.42 -3.84 -4.02
CA PRO A 94 -17.21 -3.74 -5.23
C PRO A 94 -16.40 -3.10 -6.36
N THR A 95 -16.75 -3.41 -7.62
CA THR A 95 -15.98 -3.01 -8.82
C THR A 95 -15.71 -1.50 -8.89
N TYR A 96 -16.65 -0.67 -8.45
CA TYR A 96 -16.49 0.79 -8.48
C TYR A 96 -15.44 1.33 -7.48
N MET A 97 -14.96 0.51 -6.53
CA MET A 97 -13.89 0.84 -5.58
C MET A 97 -12.54 0.26 -6.01
N LEU A 98 -12.45 -0.48 -7.11
CA LEU A 98 -11.17 -1.04 -7.58
C LEU A 98 -10.18 0.03 -8.01
N SER A 99 -10.66 1.21 -8.44
CA SER A 99 -9.78 2.36 -8.73
C SER A 99 -8.96 2.76 -7.50
N ASN A 100 -9.56 2.73 -6.31
CA ASN A 100 -8.87 3.07 -5.06
C ASN A 100 -7.73 2.08 -4.76
N ALA A 101 -7.97 0.79 -4.97
CA ALA A 101 -6.94 -0.24 -4.83
C ALA A 101 -5.81 -0.05 -5.87
N ALA A 102 -6.17 0.28 -7.11
CA ALA A 102 -5.22 0.55 -8.18
C ALA A 102 -4.34 1.77 -7.88
N ASP A 103 -4.91 2.84 -7.30
CA ASP A 103 -4.16 4.04 -6.92
C ASP A 103 -3.04 3.72 -5.92
N VAL A 104 -3.34 2.90 -4.90
CA VAL A 104 -2.33 2.47 -3.91
C VAL A 104 -1.23 1.65 -4.57
N LEU A 105 -1.57 0.70 -5.45
CA LEU A 105 -0.57 -0.09 -6.18
C LEU A 105 0.29 0.79 -7.10
N TYR A 106 -0.33 1.78 -7.74
CA TYR A 106 0.37 2.71 -8.61
C TYR A 106 1.35 3.59 -7.83
N ASP A 107 0.96 4.09 -6.65
CA ASP A 107 1.88 4.81 -5.77
C ASP A 107 3.09 3.95 -5.37
N LEU A 108 2.88 2.65 -5.15
CA LEU A 108 3.97 1.71 -4.89
C LEU A 108 4.87 1.47 -6.12
N VAL A 109 4.34 1.49 -7.34
CA VAL A 109 5.15 1.46 -8.59
C VAL A 109 6.07 2.67 -8.64
N LEU A 110 5.55 3.85 -8.31
CA LEU A 110 6.31 5.11 -8.33
C LEU A 110 7.32 5.21 -7.19
N TYR A 111 7.10 4.47 -6.10
CA TYR A 111 8.07 4.31 -5.02
C TYR A 111 9.23 3.41 -5.44
N ASP A 112 8.93 2.15 -5.75
CA ASP A 112 9.92 1.15 -6.17
C ASP A 112 9.21 -0.04 -6.86
N LYS A 113 9.32 -0.06 -8.19
CA LYS A 113 8.73 -1.09 -9.04
C LYS A 113 9.27 -2.50 -8.74
N GLU A 114 10.56 -2.65 -8.45
CA GLU A 114 11.16 -3.97 -8.22
C GLU A 114 10.71 -4.53 -6.88
N THR A 115 10.68 -3.70 -5.84
CA THR A 115 10.15 -4.09 -4.54
C THR A 115 8.66 -4.48 -4.64
N LEU A 116 7.84 -3.68 -5.34
CA LEU A 116 6.43 -4.01 -5.56
C LEU A 116 6.25 -5.33 -6.31
N LYS A 117 7.07 -5.60 -7.33
CA LYS A 117 7.00 -6.86 -8.10
C LYS A 117 7.13 -8.07 -7.17
N GLY A 118 8.11 -8.05 -6.25
CA GLY A 118 8.30 -9.12 -5.27
C GLY A 118 7.11 -9.28 -4.33
N TRP A 119 6.56 -8.17 -3.82
CA TRP A 119 5.38 -8.22 -2.96
C TRP A 119 4.13 -8.73 -3.68
N LEU A 120 3.93 -8.28 -4.91
CA LEU A 120 2.80 -8.67 -5.74
C LEU A 120 2.85 -10.15 -6.10
N GLU A 121 4.02 -10.66 -6.48
CA GLU A 121 4.22 -12.08 -6.76
C GLU A 121 3.86 -12.95 -5.55
N ASN A 122 4.31 -12.57 -4.35
CA ASN A 122 3.96 -13.26 -3.12
C ASN A 122 2.46 -13.18 -2.81
N ALA A 123 1.83 -12.02 -3.00
CA ALA A 123 0.40 -11.85 -2.77
C ALA A 123 -0.43 -12.73 -3.71
N LEU A 124 -0.06 -12.80 -4.99
CA LEU A 124 -0.74 -13.63 -5.99
C LEU A 124 -0.63 -15.13 -5.67
N ARG A 125 0.50 -15.58 -5.10
CA ARG A 125 0.66 -16.97 -4.65
C ARG A 125 -0.24 -17.35 -3.47
N LEU A 126 -0.68 -16.36 -2.67
CA LEU A 126 -1.58 -16.58 -1.53
C LEU A 126 -3.06 -16.62 -1.93
N LEU A 127 -3.39 -16.24 -3.16
CA LEU A 127 -4.78 -16.29 -3.62
C LEU A 127 -5.26 -17.76 -3.70
N PRO A 128 -6.47 -18.05 -3.21
CA PRO A 128 -7.02 -19.39 -3.33
C PRO A 128 -7.22 -19.74 -4.81
N SER A 129 -6.60 -20.84 -5.24
CA SER A 129 -6.65 -21.35 -6.61
C SER A 129 -7.89 -22.19 -6.90
N GLN A 130 -8.77 -22.37 -5.91
CA GLN A 130 -9.99 -23.17 -6.01
C GLN A 130 -11.16 -22.42 -5.36
N SER A 131 -12.32 -22.46 -6.01
CA SER A 131 -13.57 -22.00 -5.40
C SER A 131 -14.02 -23.00 -4.34
N SER A 132 -14.73 -22.54 -3.31
CA SER A 132 -15.26 -23.36 -2.21
C SER A 132 -16.24 -24.46 -2.64
N SER A 133 -16.58 -24.55 -3.94
CA SER A 133 -17.40 -25.61 -4.53
C SER A 133 -16.60 -26.78 -5.14
N GLY A 134 -15.27 -26.77 -5.09
CA GLY A 134 -14.45 -27.89 -5.57
C GLY A 134 -14.41 -28.07 -7.09
N THR A 135 -14.88 -27.08 -7.86
CA THR A 135 -14.78 -27.12 -9.32
C THR A 135 -13.38 -26.66 -9.76
N ILE A 136 -12.61 -27.59 -10.31
CA ILE A 136 -11.28 -27.37 -10.88
C ILE A 136 -11.42 -26.52 -12.15
N THR A 137 -10.95 -25.26 -12.13
CA THR A 137 -11.03 -24.35 -13.30
C THR A 137 -9.73 -24.27 -14.12
N ALA A 138 -8.74 -25.14 -13.87
CA ALA A 138 -7.52 -25.16 -14.69
C ALA A 138 -6.98 -26.58 -14.87
N THR A 139 -7.08 -27.10 -16.09
CA THR A 139 -6.26 -28.21 -16.56
C THR A 139 -4.82 -27.70 -16.75
N ARG A 140 -3.87 -28.23 -15.96
CA ARG A 140 -2.44 -28.15 -16.33
C ARG A 140 -2.22 -29.05 -17.54
N SER A 141 -1.86 -28.47 -18.67
CA SER A 141 -1.25 -29.22 -19.77
C SER A 141 0.19 -29.56 -19.39
N ASN A 142 0.50 -30.86 -19.44
CA ASN A 142 1.83 -31.45 -19.27
C ASN A 142 2.84 -30.92 -20.29
#